data_AF-A0A975DF04-F1
#
_entry.id   AF-A0A975DF04-F1
#
_cell.length_a   1.000
_cell.length_b   1.000
_cell.length_c   1.000
_cell.angle_alpha   90.00
_cell.angle_beta   90.00
_cell.angle_gamma   90.00
#
_symmetry.space_group_name_H-M   'P 1'
#
loop_
_entity.id
_entity.type
_entity.pdbx_description
1 polymer ?
#
loop_
_entity_poly.entity_id
_entity_poly.type
_entity_poly.pdbx_seq_one_letter_code
_entity_poly.pdbx_strand_id
1 'polypeptide(L)'
;MNIQTYLDTLNLETTSLGLKQIQELQVKHLVNYSFSSINAMKPDLLPLELNDVLDRLIAKRQGGYCFEHNKIAFEALKYLGYDVQLLLARVKLSGAQDNARTHRITLVHLGDESYVVDVGFGSKNPLAPINVTRSGFVEIGSMRYWVDRNEQEFEIKLVEPEEVILYSADFSHANENDCNVGHFFSHQHPSSGFVQNLVLSRNEGHTIHTLRNLLLKTYDVATNTSQEVTLTSVDALKQVIEAQFLVSLNNTDIQFIFDKAQANMLSQ
;
A
#
# COMPACT_ATOMS: atom_id res chain seq x y z
N MET A 1 -5.23 4.47 20.34
CA MET A 1 -6.23 3.83 19.45
C MET A 1 -5.92 2.33 19.41
N ASN A 2 -6.91 1.45 19.25
CA ASN A 2 -6.70 0.00 19.12
C ASN A 2 -7.36 -0.56 17.83
N ILE A 3 -7.16 -1.85 17.55
CA ILE A 3 -7.68 -2.50 16.35
C ILE A 3 -9.22 -2.49 16.27
N GLN A 4 -9.92 -2.64 17.40
CA GLN A 4 -11.38 -2.53 17.43
C GLN A 4 -11.82 -1.15 16.95
N THR A 5 -11.21 -0.07 17.45
CA THR A 5 -11.53 1.29 17.01
C THR A 5 -11.28 1.47 15.51
N TYR A 6 -10.19 0.88 14.98
CA TYR A 6 -9.94 0.87 13.53
C TYR A 6 -11.05 0.14 12.76
N LEU A 7 -11.45 -1.06 13.18
CA LEU A 7 -12.54 -1.80 12.54
C LEU A 7 -13.85 -1.01 12.56
N ASP A 8 -14.15 -0.32 13.66
CA ASP A 8 -15.34 0.53 13.78
C ASP A 8 -15.33 1.67 12.74
N THR A 9 -14.15 2.24 12.42
CA THR A 9 -14.05 3.28 11.38
C THR A 9 -14.35 2.77 9.96
N LEU A 10 -14.17 1.47 9.71
CA LEU A 10 -14.56 0.88 8.42
C LEU A 10 -16.07 0.64 8.35
N ASN A 11 -16.77 0.51 9.48
CA ASN A 11 -18.20 0.21 9.50
C ASN A 11 -18.55 -1.00 8.61
N LEU A 12 -17.88 -2.15 8.83
CA LEU A 12 -18.07 -3.36 8.03
C LEU A 12 -19.53 -3.86 8.15
N GLU A 13 -20.18 -4.09 7.02
CA GLU A 13 -21.55 -4.61 6.94
C GLU A 13 -21.56 -6.14 6.99
N THR A 14 -20.54 -6.78 6.40
CA THR A 14 -20.38 -8.23 6.43
C THR A 14 -19.77 -8.64 7.76
N THR A 15 -20.51 -9.45 8.54
CA THR A 15 -20.08 -9.90 9.88
C THR A 15 -19.63 -11.36 9.91
N SER A 16 -20.00 -12.16 8.91
CA SER A 16 -19.59 -13.56 8.79
C SER A 16 -18.16 -13.68 8.27
N LEU A 17 -17.36 -14.57 8.86
CA LEU A 17 -16.03 -14.91 8.36
C LEU A 17 -16.10 -15.48 6.94
N GLY A 18 -15.27 -14.95 6.05
CA GLY A 18 -15.15 -15.39 4.66
C GLY A 18 -14.63 -14.29 3.74
N LEU A 19 -14.38 -14.67 2.48
CA LEU A 19 -13.74 -13.81 1.49
C LEU A 19 -14.43 -12.44 1.30
N LYS A 20 -15.76 -12.40 1.38
CA LYS A 20 -16.55 -11.16 1.24
C LYS A 20 -16.19 -10.11 2.29
N GLN A 21 -15.99 -10.50 3.55
CA GLN A 21 -15.64 -9.57 4.62
C GLN A 21 -14.20 -9.07 4.46
N ILE A 22 -13.27 -9.93 4.02
CA ILE A 22 -11.88 -9.53 3.73
C ILE A 22 -11.85 -8.50 2.59
N GLN A 23 -12.59 -8.76 1.51
CA GLN A 23 -12.71 -7.84 0.38
C GLN A 23 -13.30 -6.49 0.82
N GLU A 24 -14.35 -6.52 1.63
CA GLU A 24 -14.97 -5.30 2.17
C GLU A 24 -13.98 -4.49 3.01
N LEU A 25 -13.22 -5.14 3.90
CA LEU A 25 -12.17 -4.51 4.68
C LEU A 25 -11.10 -3.87 3.78
N GLN A 26 -10.61 -4.60 2.78
CA GLN A 26 -9.59 -4.13 1.85
C GLN A 26 -10.06 -2.89 1.07
N VAL A 27 -11.25 -2.94 0.46
CA VAL A 27 -11.82 -1.80 -0.28
C VAL A 27 -11.98 -0.59 0.62
N LYS A 28 -12.58 -0.76 1.80
CA LYS A 28 -12.82 0.35 2.74
C LYS A 28 -11.52 0.93 3.30
N HIS A 29 -10.51 0.10 3.51
CA HIS A 29 -9.17 0.58 3.88
C HIS A 29 -8.59 1.47 2.78
N LEU A 30 -8.57 0.98 1.53
CA LEU A 30 -7.96 1.69 0.40
C LEU A 30 -8.64 3.02 0.05
N VAL A 31 -9.94 3.14 0.32
CA VAL A 31 -10.72 4.38 0.12
C VAL A 31 -10.46 5.40 1.23
N ASN A 32 -10.34 4.94 2.48
CA ASN A 32 -10.26 5.82 3.64
C ASN A 32 -8.84 6.26 4.00
N TYR A 33 -7.81 5.46 3.67
CA TYR A 33 -6.44 5.70 4.09
C TYR A 33 -5.46 5.66 2.93
N SER A 34 -4.76 6.76 2.72
CA SER A 34 -3.80 6.88 1.62
C SER A 34 -2.44 6.29 1.93
N PHE A 35 -1.89 5.63 0.90
CA PHE A 35 -0.47 5.41 0.81
C PHE A 35 0.26 6.76 0.75
N SER A 36 1.34 6.92 1.51
CA SER A 36 2.12 8.15 1.62
C SER A 36 3.55 7.86 2.08
N SER A 37 4.54 8.37 1.33
CA SER A 37 5.95 8.37 1.75
C SER A 37 6.34 9.57 2.62
N ILE A 38 5.43 10.50 2.93
CA ILE A 38 5.76 11.77 3.63
C ILE A 38 6.53 11.53 4.93
N ASN A 39 6.13 10.52 5.71
CA ASN A 39 6.80 10.20 6.97
C ASN A 39 8.20 9.62 6.75
N ALA A 40 8.40 8.84 5.67
CA ALA A 40 9.69 8.26 5.31
C ALA A 40 10.67 9.25 4.66
N MET A 41 10.18 10.41 4.18
CA MET A 41 11.03 11.47 3.64
C MET A 41 11.75 12.27 4.73
N LYS A 42 11.25 12.22 5.97
CA LYS A 42 11.80 12.90 7.15
C LYS A 42 12.99 12.10 7.71
N PRO A 43 13.96 12.78 8.36
CA PRO A 43 15.11 12.10 8.96
C PRO A 43 14.75 11.29 10.22
N ASP A 44 13.58 11.54 10.81
CA ASP A 44 13.15 10.90 12.05
C ASP A 44 12.97 9.39 11.87
N LEU A 45 13.26 8.63 12.93
CA LEU A 45 12.91 7.21 12.97
C LEU A 45 11.39 7.06 12.90
N LEU A 46 10.94 6.03 12.19
CA LEU A 46 9.53 5.73 12.01
C LEU A 46 9.18 4.42 12.74
N PRO A 47 8.63 4.44 13.96
CA PRO A 47 8.32 3.22 14.69
C PRO A 47 7.23 2.38 13.99
N LEU A 48 7.40 1.06 14.00
CA LEU A 48 6.41 0.09 13.52
C LEU A 48 5.59 -0.57 14.62
N GLU A 49 5.69 -0.12 15.88
CA GLU A 49 4.82 -0.61 16.94
C GLU A 49 3.35 -0.32 16.60
N LEU A 50 2.47 -1.29 16.87
CA LEU A 50 1.08 -1.23 16.38
C LEU A 50 0.35 0.04 16.83
N ASN A 51 0.58 0.46 18.09
CA ASN A 51 -0.04 1.66 18.64
C ASN A 51 0.44 2.94 17.92
N ASP A 52 1.73 3.02 17.57
CA ASP A 52 2.30 4.17 16.86
C ASP A 52 1.78 4.21 15.42
N VAL A 53 1.67 3.05 14.78
CA VAL A 53 1.12 2.91 13.42
C VAL A 53 -0.36 3.30 13.39
N LEU A 54 -1.17 2.82 14.34
CA LEU A 54 -2.59 3.18 14.44
C LEU A 54 -2.78 4.69 14.73
N ASP A 55 -2.00 5.24 15.65
CA ASP A 55 -2.07 6.67 15.97
C ASP A 55 -1.71 7.53 14.75
N ARG A 56 -0.62 7.21 14.06
CA ARG A 56 -0.14 7.95 12.89
C ARG A 56 -1.08 7.82 11.69
N LEU A 57 -1.39 6.60 11.27
CA LEU A 57 -2.09 6.33 10.01
C LEU A 57 -3.60 6.52 10.15
N ILE A 58 -4.20 6.08 11.26
CA ILE A 58 -5.66 6.11 11.45
C ILE A 58 -6.11 7.37 12.20
N ALA A 59 -5.57 7.60 13.40
CA ALA A 59 -6.06 8.69 14.26
C ALA A 59 -5.64 10.07 13.72
N LYS A 60 -4.36 10.24 13.37
CA LYS A 60 -3.79 11.48 12.85
C LYS A 60 -3.90 11.61 11.33
N ARG A 61 -4.28 10.54 10.62
CA ARG A 61 -4.40 10.49 9.15
C ARG A 61 -3.13 10.99 8.43
N GLN A 62 -1.95 10.64 8.91
CA GLN A 62 -0.68 11.06 8.30
C GLN A 62 -0.24 10.15 7.13
N GLY A 63 -1.10 9.20 6.74
CA GLY A 63 -0.81 8.16 5.76
C GLY A 63 0.28 7.19 6.24
N GLY A 64 0.68 6.28 5.36
CA GLY A 64 1.79 5.38 5.57
C GLY A 64 2.12 4.59 4.32
N TYR A 65 3.02 3.63 4.42
CA TYR A 65 3.35 2.71 3.31
C TYR A 65 3.16 1.24 3.70
N CYS A 66 3.65 0.31 2.88
CA CYS A 66 3.33 -1.11 2.97
C CYS A 66 3.50 -1.71 4.37
N PHE A 67 4.56 -1.38 5.09
CA PHE A 67 4.83 -1.91 6.43
C PHE A 67 3.76 -1.48 7.45
N GLU A 68 3.16 -0.30 7.29
CA GLU A 68 2.16 0.26 8.19
C GLU A 68 0.76 -0.21 7.82
N HIS A 69 0.39 -0.04 6.54
CA HIS A 69 -0.91 -0.44 6.01
C HIS A 69 -1.17 -1.94 6.21
N ASN A 70 -0.22 -2.79 5.78
CA ASN A 70 -0.37 -4.24 5.89
C ASN A 70 -0.15 -4.74 7.32
N LYS A 71 0.43 -3.96 8.24
CA LYS A 71 0.42 -4.30 9.67
C LYS A 71 -0.97 -4.14 10.27
N ILE A 72 -1.65 -3.03 9.97
CA ILE A 72 -3.02 -2.81 10.42
C ILE A 72 -3.95 -3.88 9.85
N ALA A 73 -3.86 -4.19 8.55
CA ALA A 73 -4.69 -5.23 7.94
C ALA A 73 -4.43 -6.62 8.53
N PHE A 74 -3.15 -6.99 8.72
CA PHE A 74 -2.77 -8.24 9.38
C PHE A 74 -3.41 -8.38 10.76
N GLU A 75 -3.22 -7.37 11.62
CA GLU A 75 -3.74 -7.39 12.99
C GLU A 75 -5.27 -7.33 13.05
N ALA A 76 -5.91 -6.62 12.10
CA ALA A 76 -7.35 -6.57 11.99
C ALA A 76 -7.96 -7.91 11.57
N LEU A 77 -7.38 -8.57 10.56
CA LEU A 77 -7.83 -9.90 10.13
C LEU A 77 -7.60 -10.95 11.22
N LYS A 78 -6.44 -10.91 11.88
CA LYS A 78 -6.16 -11.75 13.05
C LYS A 78 -7.17 -11.54 14.17
N TYR A 79 -7.50 -10.28 14.48
CA TYR A 79 -8.48 -9.93 15.50
C TYR A 79 -9.89 -10.42 15.17
N LEU A 80 -10.27 -10.39 13.89
CA LEU A 80 -11.55 -10.94 13.41
C LEU A 80 -11.59 -12.49 13.49
N GLY A 81 -10.44 -13.16 13.61
CA GLY A 81 -10.34 -14.61 13.76
C GLY A 81 -9.90 -15.35 12.49
N TYR A 82 -9.36 -14.65 11.49
CA TYR A 82 -8.77 -15.28 10.31
C TYR A 82 -7.42 -15.93 10.64
N ASP A 83 -7.12 -17.04 9.97
CA ASP A 83 -5.78 -17.62 9.95
C ASP A 83 -4.90 -16.80 8.99
N VAL A 84 -3.90 -16.13 9.55
CA VAL A 84 -3.06 -15.17 8.82
C VAL A 84 -1.58 -15.46 8.99
N GLN A 85 -0.85 -15.36 7.89
CA GLN A 85 0.61 -15.46 7.82
C GLN A 85 1.19 -14.15 7.27
N LEU A 86 2.21 -13.64 7.95
CA LEU A 86 3.01 -12.51 7.49
C LEU A 86 4.03 -12.99 6.44
N LEU A 87 4.09 -12.31 5.30
CA LEU A 87 5.10 -12.53 4.28
C LEU A 87 5.83 -11.22 3.93
N LEU A 88 7.06 -11.37 3.44
CA LEU A 88 7.80 -10.29 2.80
C LEU A 88 8.03 -10.60 1.32
N ALA A 89 7.71 -9.62 0.48
CA ALA A 89 7.76 -9.71 -0.96
C ALA A 89 8.84 -8.80 -1.55
N ARG A 90 9.26 -9.14 -2.78
CA ARG A 90 10.19 -8.37 -3.61
C ARG A 90 9.37 -7.62 -4.64
N VAL A 91 9.39 -6.28 -4.60
CA VAL A 91 8.72 -5.46 -5.61
C VAL A 91 9.43 -5.63 -6.96
N LYS A 92 8.71 -5.84 -8.07
CA LYS A 92 9.30 -6.14 -9.39
C LYS A 92 8.99 -5.07 -10.45
N LEU A 93 8.45 -3.91 -10.04
CA LEU A 93 8.08 -2.83 -10.96
C LEU A 93 9.25 -2.27 -11.79
N SER A 94 10.51 -2.42 -11.33
CA SER A 94 11.70 -2.03 -12.09
C SER A 94 12.14 -3.08 -13.12
N GLY A 95 11.52 -4.25 -13.15
CA GLY A 95 11.96 -5.41 -13.94
C GLY A 95 13.11 -6.21 -13.33
N ALA A 96 13.74 -5.71 -12.26
CA ALA A 96 14.83 -6.41 -11.58
C ALA A 96 14.32 -7.62 -10.78
N GLN A 97 15.03 -8.75 -10.89
CA GLN A 97 14.60 -10.01 -10.31
C GLN A 97 15.10 -10.24 -8.87
N ASP A 98 16.19 -9.59 -8.49
CA ASP A 98 16.92 -9.76 -7.24
C ASP A 98 16.63 -8.67 -6.19
N ASN A 99 15.60 -7.84 -6.43
CA ASN A 99 15.16 -6.79 -5.49
C ASN A 99 14.99 -7.33 -4.07
N ALA A 100 15.37 -6.54 -3.06
CA ALA A 100 15.26 -6.92 -1.67
C ALA A 100 13.80 -7.13 -1.22
N ARG A 101 13.63 -7.85 -0.10
CA ARG A 101 12.33 -8.07 0.55
C ARG A 101 11.86 -6.81 1.28
N THR A 102 11.34 -5.84 0.54
CA THR A 102 10.96 -4.50 1.04
C THR A 102 9.45 -4.25 1.04
N HIS A 103 8.63 -5.28 0.79
CA HIS A 103 7.18 -5.16 0.77
C HIS A 103 6.55 -6.13 1.78
N ARG A 104 5.74 -5.62 2.71
CA ARG A 104 4.96 -6.43 3.66
C ARG A 104 3.63 -6.80 3.02
N ILE A 105 3.20 -8.06 3.10
CA ILE A 105 1.86 -8.51 2.69
C ILE A 105 1.28 -9.50 3.71
N THR A 106 -0.02 -9.73 3.65
CA THR A 106 -0.71 -10.73 4.49
C THR A 106 -1.21 -11.87 3.62
N LEU A 107 -0.87 -13.10 3.98
CA LEU A 107 -1.49 -14.31 3.44
C LEU A 107 -2.61 -14.75 4.39
N VAL A 108 -3.80 -15.04 3.86
CA VAL A 108 -4.95 -15.54 4.63
C VAL A 108 -5.28 -16.95 4.15
N HIS A 109 -5.44 -17.88 5.08
CA HIS A 109 -5.91 -19.23 4.79
C HIS A 109 -7.42 -19.35 5.03
N LEU A 110 -8.16 -19.84 4.05
CA LEU A 110 -9.59 -20.07 4.10
C LEU A 110 -9.90 -21.47 3.55
N GLY A 111 -10.03 -22.45 4.45
CA GLY A 111 -10.13 -23.85 4.06
C GLY A 111 -8.86 -24.29 3.34
N ASP A 112 -9.01 -24.86 2.14
CA ASP A 112 -7.89 -25.30 1.30
C ASP A 112 -7.31 -24.18 0.41
N GLU A 113 -7.84 -22.97 0.51
CA GLU A 113 -7.43 -21.84 -0.31
C GLU A 113 -6.56 -20.84 0.46
N SER A 114 -5.64 -20.18 -0.26
CA SER A 114 -4.78 -19.13 0.27
C SER A 114 -4.91 -17.86 -0.56
N TYR A 115 -5.10 -16.73 0.12
CA TYR A 115 -5.31 -15.42 -0.50
C TYR A 115 -4.29 -14.40 -0.01
N VAL A 116 -3.70 -13.66 -0.94
CA VAL A 116 -2.90 -12.48 -0.62
C VAL A 116 -3.85 -11.29 -0.42
N VAL A 117 -3.77 -10.68 0.76
CA VAL A 117 -4.40 -9.41 1.11
C VAL A 117 -3.31 -8.35 1.19
N ASP A 118 -3.46 -7.33 0.35
CA ASP A 118 -2.52 -6.22 0.25
C ASP A 118 -3.28 -4.91 0.16
N VAL A 119 -3.12 -4.07 1.19
CA VAL A 119 -3.67 -2.72 1.28
C VAL A 119 -2.57 -1.66 1.22
N GLY A 120 -1.34 -2.05 0.88
CA GLY A 120 -0.13 -1.23 1.11
C GLY A 120 0.81 -1.10 -0.09
N PHE A 121 0.47 -1.65 -1.27
CA PHE A 121 1.31 -1.56 -2.46
C PHE A 121 1.29 -0.19 -3.16
N GLY A 122 0.25 0.62 -2.91
CA GLY A 122 0.07 1.94 -3.49
C GLY A 122 -0.94 1.93 -4.65
N SER A 123 -0.62 2.61 -5.75
CA SER A 123 -1.56 2.86 -6.87
C SER A 123 -1.98 1.62 -7.65
N LYS A 124 -1.23 0.51 -7.51
CA LYS A 124 -1.53 -0.78 -8.13
C LYS A 124 -2.01 -1.83 -7.12
N ASN A 125 -2.51 -1.39 -5.96
CA ASN A 125 -3.11 -2.29 -4.98
C ASN A 125 -4.25 -3.09 -5.64
N PRO A 126 -4.31 -4.42 -5.45
CA PRO A 126 -5.50 -5.18 -5.78
C PRO A 126 -6.71 -4.67 -4.99
N LEU A 127 -7.88 -4.66 -5.62
CA LEU A 127 -9.15 -4.25 -4.98
C LEU A 127 -9.88 -5.40 -4.27
N ALA A 128 -9.32 -6.60 -4.31
CA ALA A 128 -9.80 -7.77 -3.61
C ALA A 128 -8.61 -8.72 -3.31
N PRO A 129 -8.79 -9.70 -2.42
CA PRO A 129 -7.73 -10.67 -2.14
C PRO A 129 -7.43 -11.52 -3.39
N ILE A 130 -6.15 -11.70 -3.70
CA ILE A 130 -5.71 -12.50 -4.85
C ILE A 130 -5.56 -13.95 -4.40
N ASN A 131 -6.31 -14.87 -5.02
CA ASN A 131 -6.15 -16.30 -4.77
C ASN A 131 -4.80 -16.76 -5.32
N VAL A 132 -3.92 -17.21 -4.42
CA VAL A 132 -2.59 -17.72 -4.77
C VAL A 132 -2.50 -19.22 -4.54
N THR A 133 -3.61 -19.96 -4.46
CA THR A 133 -3.63 -21.41 -4.19
C THR A 133 -2.91 -22.22 -5.27
N ARG A 134 -2.98 -21.78 -6.52
CA ARG A 134 -2.36 -22.38 -7.71
C ARG A 134 -2.09 -21.31 -8.77
N SER A 135 -1.23 -21.62 -9.75
CA SER A 135 -1.07 -20.74 -10.91
C SER A 135 -2.39 -20.59 -11.68
N GLY A 136 -2.65 -19.40 -12.19
CA GLY A 136 -3.86 -19.13 -12.96
C GLY A 136 -4.20 -17.65 -13.06
N PHE A 137 -5.24 -17.37 -13.86
CA PHE A 137 -5.81 -16.03 -13.92
C PHE A 137 -6.73 -15.75 -12.74
N VAL A 138 -6.66 -14.53 -12.23
CA VAL A 138 -7.57 -13.99 -11.21
C VAL A 138 -8.16 -12.69 -11.74
N GLU A 139 -9.48 -12.60 -11.78
CA GLU A 139 -10.22 -11.42 -12.23
C GLU A 139 -10.78 -10.66 -11.04
N ILE A 140 -10.49 -9.36 -10.97
CA ILE A 140 -10.98 -8.46 -9.91
C ILE A 140 -11.52 -7.20 -10.59
N GLY A 141 -12.84 -7.14 -10.77
CA GLY A 141 -13.46 -6.07 -11.53
C GLY A 141 -12.99 -6.07 -12.99
N SER A 142 -12.46 -4.94 -13.46
CA SER A 142 -11.84 -4.80 -14.79
C SER A 142 -10.36 -5.17 -14.84
N MET A 143 -9.75 -5.52 -13.70
CA MET A 143 -8.34 -5.87 -13.62
C MET A 143 -8.16 -7.37 -13.72
N ARG A 144 -7.18 -7.79 -14.52
CA ARG A 144 -6.84 -9.20 -14.69
C ARG A 144 -5.41 -9.45 -14.24
N TYR A 145 -5.23 -10.43 -13.37
CA TYR A 145 -3.94 -10.82 -12.82
C TYR A 145 -3.58 -12.23 -13.30
N TRP A 146 -2.29 -12.48 -13.48
CA TRP A 146 -1.72 -13.82 -13.59
C TRP A 146 -0.94 -14.10 -12.32
N VAL A 147 -1.28 -15.20 -11.66
CA VAL A 147 -0.50 -15.76 -10.56
C VAL A 147 0.32 -16.89 -11.12
N ASP A 148 1.64 -16.83 -10.93
CA ASP A 148 2.52 -17.98 -11.13
C ASP A 148 2.99 -18.48 -9.76
N ARG A 149 2.82 -19.77 -9.47
CA ARG A 149 3.09 -20.37 -8.17
C ARG A 149 3.78 -21.73 -8.32
N ASN A 150 4.73 -21.99 -7.43
CA ASN A 150 5.24 -23.31 -7.12
C ASN A 150 5.08 -23.63 -5.61
N GLU A 151 5.75 -24.66 -5.12
CA GLU A 151 5.67 -25.06 -3.70
C GLU A 151 6.33 -24.05 -2.74
N GLN A 152 7.31 -23.29 -3.21
CA GLN A 152 8.15 -22.40 -2.40
C GLN A 152 7.73 -20.94 -2.49
N GLU A 153 7.25 -20.49 -3.65
CA GLU A 153 6.97 -19.08 -3.92
C GLU A 153 5.84 -18.86 -4.92
N PHE A 154 5.42 -17.61 -5.02
CA PHE A 154 4.51 -17.11 -6.04
C PHE A 154 4.92 -15.73 -6.55
N GLU A 155 4.49 -15.41 -7.77
CA GLU A 155 4.61 -14.11 -8.41
C GLU A 155 3.23 -13.62 -8.87
N ILE A 156 2.93 -12.35 -8.62
CA ILE A 156 1.69 -11.70 -9.05
C ILE A 156 2.01 -10.70 -10.14
N LYS A 157 1.39 -10.90 -11.29
CA LYS A 157 1.49 -10.03 -12.46
C LYS A 157 0.13 -9.43 -12.78
N LEU A 158 0.06 -8.11 -12.96
CA LEU A 158 -1.07 -7.46 -13.60
C LEU A 158 -0.92 -7.66 -15.12
N VAL A 159 -1.98 -8.10 -15.78
CA VAL A 159 -2.02 -8.39 -17.22
C VAL A 159 -2.94 -7.39 -17.94
N GLU A 160 -4.03 -6.99 -17.30
CA GLU A 160 -4.92 -5.93 -17.78
C GLU A 160 -5.20 -4.96 -16.61
N PRO A 161 -5.16 -3.64 -16.82
CA PRO A 161 -5.09 -2.93 -18.12
C PRO A 161 -3.67 -2.81 -18.72
N GLU A 162 -2.63 -3.17 -17.96
CA GLU A 162 -1.25 -3.14 -18.42
C GLU A 162 -0.50 -4.37 -17.94
N GLU A 163 0.52 -4.77 -18.69
CA GLU A 163 1.33 -5.93 -18.36
C GLU A 163 2.53 -5.54 -17.49
N VAL A 164 2.45 -5.82 -16.18
CA VAL A 164 3.52 -5.49 -15.22
C VAL A 164 3.58 -6.51 -14.08
N ILE A 165 4.78 -6.96 -13.76
CA ILE A 165 5.01 -7.81 -12.59
C ILE A 165 5.00 -6.92 -11.34
N LEU A 166 4.10 -7.19 -10.41
CA LEU A 166 3.94 -6.39 -9.20
C LEU A 166 5.02 -6.77 -8.19
N TYR A 167 5.01 -8.03 -7.76
CA TYR A 167 5.95 -8.58 -6.80
C TYR A 167 5.94 -10.11 -6.79
N SER A 168 7.00 -10.68 -6.22
CA SER A 168 7.07 -12.10 -5.85
C SER A 168 7.30 -12.27 -4.35
N ALA A 169 6.82 -13.36 -3.78
CA ALA A 169 7.04 -13.71 -2.38
C ALA A 169 7.19 -15.22 -2.23
N ASP A 170 8.07 -15.63 -1.32
CA ASP A 170 8.17 -17.02 -0.88
C ASP A 170 7.28 -17.25 0.35
N PHE A 171 6.89 -18.51 0.57
CA PHE A 171 6.03 -18.92 1.70
C PHE A 171 6.80 -19.05 3.02
N SER A 172 8.07 -18.59 3.09
CA SER A 172 8.83 -18.65 4.33
C SER A 172 8.17 -17.80 5.40
N HIS A 173 8.26 -18.28 6.64
CA HIS A 173 7.80 -17.51 7.78
C HIS A 173 8.60 -16.20 7.91
N ALA A 174 7.89 -15.07 7.99
CA ALA A 174 8.45 -13.78 8.37
C ALA A 174 7.83 -13.33 9.69
N ASN A 175 8.59 -12.56 10.46
CA ASN A 175 8.13 -11.95 11.71
C ASN A 175 8.38 -10.43 11.70
N GLU A 176 7.94 -9.75 12.76
CA GLU A 176 8.06 -8.30 12.88
C GLU A 176 9.52 -7.79 12.86
N ASN A 177 10.50 -8.59 13.31
CA ASN A 177 11.91 -8.20 13.22
C ASN A 177 12.40 -8.21 11.76
N ASP A 178 11.93 -9.15 10.94
CA ASP A 178 12.23 -9.15 9.50
C ASP A 178 11.63 -7.90 8.83
N CYS A 179 10.42 -7.51 9.22
CA CYS A 179 9.81 -6.25 8.78
C CYS A 179 10.67 -5.04 9.17
N ASN A 180 11.20 -4.99 10.40
CA ASN A 180 12.02 -3.87 10.87
C ASN A 180 13.27 -3.64 10.00
N VAL A 181 13.90 -4.70 9.46
CA VAL A 181 15.07 -4.57 8.59
C VAL A 181 14.67 -3.93 7.24
N GLY A 182 13.65 -4.46 6.58
CA GLY A 182 13.15 -3.92 5.31
C GLY A 182 12.60 -2.50 5.46
N HIS A 183 11.91 -2.24 6.57
CA HIS A 183 11.39 -0.93 6.96
C HIS A 183 12.50 0.09 7.19
N PHE A 184 13.56 -0.28 7.92
CA PHE A 184 14.71 0.60 8.16
C PHE A 184 15.35 1.04 6.85
N PHE A 185 15.62 0.10 5.94
CA PHE A 185 16.10 0.46 4.61
C PHE A 185 15.15 1.44 3.91
N SER A 186 13.85 1.12 3.90
CA SER A 186 12.85 1.89 3.16
C SER A 186 12.63 3.33 3.68
N HIS A 187 12.88 3.64 4.96
CA HIS A 187 12.70 5.00 5.50
C HIS A 187 13.98 5.73 5.95
N GLN A 188 15.15 5.07 5.98
CA GLN A 188 16.41 5.71 6.41
C GLN A 188 17.51 5.63 5.34
N HIS A 189 17.48 4.62 4.46
CA HIS A 189 18.58 4.47 3.52
C HIS A 189 18.53 5.56 2.43
N PRO A 190 19.63 6.29 2.16
CA PRO A 190 19.63 7.38 1.19
C PRO A 190 19.25 6.95 -0.24
N SER A 191 19.44 5.68 -0.61
CA SER A 191 19.02 5.17 -1.93
C SER A 191 17.56 4.70 -1.98
N SER A 192 16.83 4.69 -0.86
CA SER A 192 15.42 4.30 -0.86
C SER A 192 14.60 5.30 -1.67
N GLY A 193 13.76 4.78 -2.58
CA GLY A 193 12.86 5.58 -3.37
C GLY A 193 11.89 6.41 -2.52
N PHE A 194 11.47 5.90 -1.36
CA PHE A 194 10.54 6.59 -0.45
C PHE A 194 11.20 7.65 0.43
N VAL A 195 12.51 7.52 0.67
CA VAL A 195 13.29 8.59 1.32
C VAL A 195 13.44 9.76 0.34
N GLN A 196 13.69 9.47 -0.94
CA GLN A 196 14.00 10.49 -1.93
C GLN A 196 12.76 11.13 -2.56
N ASN A 197 11.69 10.37 -2.79
CA ASN A 197 10.56 10.84 -3.58
C ASN A 197 9.28 10.92 -2.75
N LEU A 198 8.50 11.95 -3.02
CA LEU A 198 7.11 12.03 -2.55
C LEU A 198 6.28 11.06 -3.38
N VAL A 199 5.61 10.11 -2.73
CA VAL A 199 4.76 9.11 -3.35
C VAL A 199 3.48 9.02 -2.54
N LEU A 200 2.35 9.40 -3.13
CA LEU A 200 1.03 9.16 -2.56
C LEU A 200 0.13 8.43 -3.55
N SER A 201 -0.81 7.65 -3.02
CA SER A 201 -1.92 7.12 -3.81
C SER A 201 -3.19 6.95 -2.97
N ARG A 202 -4.35 7.17 -3.59
CA ARG A 202 -5.67 6.87 -3.00
C ARG A 202 -6.63 6.37 -4.07
N ASN A 203 -7.48 5.43 -3.68
CA ASN A 203 -8.61 5.00 -4.50
C ASN A 203 -9.86 5.77 -4.08
N GLU A 204 -10.63 6.25 -5.04
CA GLU A 204 -11.88 6.99 -4.83
C GLU A 204 -12.90 6.54 -5.87
N GLY A 205 -13.75 5.58 -5.51
CA GLY A 205 -14.66 4.96 -6.46
C GLY A 205 -13.90 4.28 -7.60
N HIS A 206 -14.09 4.74 -8.83
CA HIS A 206 -13.37 4.25 -10.02
C HIS A 206 -12.11 5.07 -10.34
N THR A 207 -11.78 6.05 -9.52
CA THR A 207 -10.65 6.95 -9.75
C THR A 207 -9.48 6.58 -8.85
N ILE A 208 -8.28 6.50 -9.43
CA ILE A 208 -7.02 6.32 -8.72
C ILE A 208 -6.24 7.64 -8.82
N HIS A 209 -6.03 8.28 -7.68
CA HIS A 209 -5.18 9.46 -7.57
C HIS A 209 -3.77 9.00 -7.22
N THR A 210 -2.77 9.53 -7.91
CA THR A 210 -1.35 9.28 -7.60
C THR A 210 -0.57 10.59 -7.66
N LEU A 211 0.32 10.79 -6.71
CA LEU A 211 1.24 11.92 -6.71
C LEU A 211 2.65 11.38 -6.62
N ARG A 212 3.47 11.63 -7.64
CA ARG A 212 4.90 11.33 -7.63
C ARG A 212 5.68 12.62 -7.75
N ASN A 213 6.38 12.99 -6.69
CA ASN A 213 6.95 14.32 -6.51
C ASN A 213 5.87 15.39 -6.70
N LEU A 214 5.97 16.23 -7.73
CA LEU A 214 4.97 17.27 -8.00
C LEU A 214 4.06 16.92 -9.19
N LEU A 215 4.15 15.71 -9.74
CA LEU A 215 3.27 15.25 -10.81
C LEU A 215 2.06 14.53 -10.21
N LEU A 216 0.92 15.22 -10.20
CA LEU A 216 -0.37 14.63 -9.88
C LEU A 216 -0.92 13.94 -11.12
N LYS A 217 -1.37 12.70 -10.96
CA LYS A 217 -2.08 11.94 -11.98
C LYS A 217 -3.39 11.42 -11.40
N THR A 218 -4.45 11.59 -12.17
CA THR A 218 -5.78 11.04 -11.89
C THR A 218 -6.14 10.07 -13.00
N TYR A 219 -6.35 8.81 -12.66
CA TYR A 219 -6.71 7.75 -13.59
C TYR A 219 -8.12 7.25 -13.30
N ASP A 220 -9.00 7.29 -14.31
CA ASP A 220 -10.33 6.71 -14.24
C ASP A 220 -10.31 5.30 -14.85
N VAL A 221 -10.58 4.31 -14.01
CA VAL A 221 -10.56 2.88 -14.36
C VAL A 221 -11.74 2.51 -15.26
N ALA A 222 -12.89 3.21 -15.14
CA ALA A 222 -14.09 2.89 -15.90
C ALA A 222 -14.00 3.37 -17.36
N THR A 223 -13.38 4.53 -17.59
CA THR A 223 -13.18 5.08 -18.94
C THR A 223 -11.81 4.76 -19.52
N ASN A 224 -10.89 4.23 -18.71
CA ASN A 224 -9.49 4.00 -19.05
C ASN A 224 -8.79 5.30 -19.53
N THR A 225 -9.02 6.41 -18.83
CA THR A 225 -8.43 7.72 -19.17
C THR A 225 -7.62 8.27 -18.01
N SER A 226 -6.54 8.98 -18.30
CA SER A 226 -5.75 9.69 -17.29
C SER A 226 -5.56 11.18 -17.60
N GLN A 227 -5.51 11.98 -16.55
CA GLN A 227 -5.08 13.38 -16.59
C GLN A 227 -3.86 13.58 -15.70
N GLU A 228 -2.96 14.47 -16.11
CA GLU A 228 -1.74 14.77 -15.38
C GLU A 228 -1.60 16.29 -15.21
N VAL A 229 -1.20 16.71 -14.01
CA VAL A 229 -1.01 18.12 -13.63
C VAL A 229 0.26 18.23 -12.78
N THR A 230 1.18 19.10 -13.18
CA THR A 230 2.35 19.44 -12.37
C THR A 230 2.00 20.54 -11.38
N LEU A 231 2.21 20.28 -10.10
CA LEU A 231 2.02 21.23 -9.01
C LEU A 231 3.24 22.16 -8.93
N THR A 232 3.02 23.47 -8.91
CA THR A 232 4.08 24.47 -9.01
C THR A 232 4.29 25.30 -7.75
N SER A 233 3.50 25.06 -6.69
CA SER A 233 3.61 25.77 -5.42
C SER A 233 3.33 24.87 -4.22
N VAL A 234 3.84 25.29 -3.06
CA VAL A 234 3.62 24.65 -1.77
C VAL A 234 2.13 24.61 -1.42
N ASP A 235 1.39 25.69 -1.68
CA ASP A 235 -0.04 25.77 -1.41
C ASP A 235 -0.84 24.78 -2.27
N ALA A 236 -0.50 24.66 -3.56
CA ALA A 236 -1.12 23.68 -4.45
C ALA A 236 -0.83 22.24 -3.97
N LEU A 237 0.41 21.97 -3.57
CA LEU A 237 0.79 20.68 -3.00
C LEU A 237 -0.01 20.35 -1.73
N LYS A 238 -0.06 21.29 -0.79
CA LYS A 238 -0.81 21.13 0.47
C LYS A 238 -2.29 20.84 0.20
N GLN A 239 -2.92 21.66 -0.65
CA GLN A 239 -4.33 21.51 -0.97
C GLN A 239 -4.62 20.14 -1.60
N VAL A 240 -3.79 19.68 -2.53
CA VAL A 240 -3.94 18.37 -3.17
C VAL A 240 -3.78 17.23 -2.15
N ILE A 241 -2.75 17.28 -1.29
CA ILE A 241 -2.53 16.26 -0.25
C ILE A 241 -3.73 16.15 0.70
N GLU A 242 -4.23 17.28 1.20
CA GLU A 242 -5.34 17.30 2.16
C GLU A 242 -6.67 16.92 1.50
N ALA A 243 -6.97 17.44 0.32
CA ALA A 243 -8.28 17.25 -0.33
C ALA A 243 -8.39 15.93 -1.10
N GLN A 244 -7.35 15.52 -1.83
CA GLN A 244 -7.40 14.34 -2.71
C GLN A 244 -6.79 13.09 -2.11
N PHE A 245 -5.89 13.21 -1.13
CA PHE A 245 -5.27 12.06 -0.45
C PHE A 245 -5.73 11.93 1.00
N LEU A 246 -6.53 12.88 1.53
CA LEU A 246 -7.02 12.86 2.90
C LEU A 246 -5.91 12.71 3.95
N VAL A 247 -4.70 13.16 3.62
CA VAL A 247 -3.54 13.10 4.50
C VAL A 247 -3.43 14.42 5.26
N SER A 248 -3.43 14.33 6.59
CA SER A 248 -3.18 15.47 7.46
C SER A 248 -1.70 15.79 7.52
N LEU A 249 -1.37 17.04 7.26
CA LEU A 249 0.00 17.56 7.32
C LEU A 249 0.37 18.16 8.67
N ASN A 250 -0.42 17.93 9.73
CA ASN A 250 -0.15 18.47 11.06
C ASN A 250 1.30 18.17 11.50
N ASN A 251 2.05 19.23 11.84
CA ASN A 251 3.48 19.18 12.19
C ASN A 251 4.43 18.70 11.07
N THR A 252 4.00 18.77 9.80
CA THR A 252 4.86 18.51 8.64
C THR A 252 5.37 19.80 8.06
N ASP A 253 6.68 19.88 7.86
CA ASP A 253 7.31 20.93 7.07
C ASP A 253 7.02 20.68 5.58
N ILE A 254 5.87 21.20 5.12
CA ILE A 254 5.44 21.04 3.73
C ILE A 254 6.39 21.74 2.75
N GLN A 255 7.10 22.79 3.20
CA GLN A 255 8.13 23.45 2.40
C GLN A 255 9.28 22.47 2.13
N PHE A 256 9.79 21.80 3.18
CA PHE A 256 10.80 20.77 3.03
C PHE A 256 10.39 19.66 2.06
N ILE A 257 9.14 19.17 2.16
CA ILE A 257 8.63 18.14 1.25
C ILE A 257 8.57 18.64 -0.19
N PHE A 258 8.08 19.87 -0.41
CA PHE A 258 8.00 20.49 -1.73
C PHE A 258 9.39 20.66 -2.36
N ASP A 259 10.34 21.23 -1.61
CA ASP A 259 11.70 21.49 -2.09
C ASP A 259 12.40 20.19 -2.48
N LYS A 260 12.27 19.15 -1.64
CA LYS A 260 12.83 17.82 -1.92
C LYS A 260 12.19 17.18 -3.14
N ALA A 261 10.87 17.26 -3.28
CA ALA A 261 10.15 16.75 -4.44
C ALA A 261 10.57 17.48 -5.74
N GLN A 262 10.71 18.81 -5.68
CA GLN A 262 11.13 19.63 -6.81
C GLN A 262 12.56 19.30 -7.24
N ALA A 263 13.50 19.20 -6.29
CA ALA A 263 14.90 18.86 -6.59
C ALA A 263 15.01 17.50 -7.30
N ASN A 264 14.24 16.50 -6.87
CA ASN A 264 14.26 15.17 -7.50
C ASN A 264 13.64 15.12 -8.90
N MET A 265 12.72 16.03 -9.24
CA MET A 265 12.20 16.15 -10.61
C MET A 265 13.23 16.76 -11.57
N LEU A 266 14.13 17.61 -11.09
CA LEU A 266 15.17 18.25 -11.91
C LEU A 266 16.38 17.33 -12.17
N SER A 267 16.54 16.27 -11.37
CA SER A 267 17.62 15.30 -11.47
C SER A 267 17.29 14.04 -12.29
N GLN A 268 16.04 13.91 -12.75
CA GLN A 268 15.55 12.81 -13.61
C GLN A 268 15.44 13.29 -15.05
#